data_AF-A0A1V9VDX7-F1
#
_entry.id   AF-A0A1V9VDX7-F1
#
_cell.length_a   1.000
_cell.length_b   1.000
_cell.length_c   1.000
_cell.angle_alpha   90.00
_cell.angle_beta   90.00
_cell.angle_gamma   90.00
#
_symmetry.space_group_name_H-M   'P 1'
#
loop_
_entity.id
_entity.type
_entity.pdbx_description
1 polymer ?
#
loop_
_entity_poly.entity_id
_entity_poly.type
_entity_poly.pdbx_seq_one_letter_code
_entity_poly.pdbx_strand_id
1 'polypeptide(L)'
;LPKKEFQALDLFDYIYAVLHSPSYREKYKEFLKIDFPRVPYPKPETFWQLVSLGGKLRSLHLLEDTSLDERIIDIKGEGELLIKNSLNKKDFSIEDEKVELRLNDEVSVVNIPLVAWEFYIGGYQPAQKWLKDRVGRVLNRADMKHYNRIINALCKTDLIMKKIDEVL
;
A
#
# COMPACT_ATOMS: atom_id res chain seq x y z
N LEU A 1 -26.16 -13.29 16.47
CA LEU A 1 -26.61 -14.09 15.30
C LEU A 1 -25.75 -13.70 14.11
N PRO A 2 -25.32 -14.64 13.24
CA PRO A 2 -24.59 -14.27 12.03
C PRO A 2 -25.46 -13.33 11.17
N LYS A 3 -24.83 -12.32 10.59
CA LYS A 3 -25.49 -11.31 9.74
C LYS A 3 -26.09 -12.05 8.52
N LYS A 4 -27.43 -12.02 8.39
CA LYS A 4 -28.17 -12.79 7.35
C LYS A 4 -28.44 -11.99 6.07
N GLU A 5 -28.34 -10.68 6.15
CA GLU A 5 -28.56 -9.75 5.04
C GLU A 5 -27.33 -8.87 4.87
N PHE A 6 -27.01 -8.53 3.63
CA PHE A 6 -25.91 -7.63 3.29
C PHE A 6 -26.44 -6.30 2.76
N GLN A 7 -25.65 -5.25 2.97
CA GLN A 7 -25.90 -3.92 2.45
C GLN A 7 -24.98 -3.63 1.27
N ALA A 8 -25.26 -2.54 0.54
CA ALA A 8 -24.44 -2.13 -0.62
C ALA A 8 -22.95 -2.00 -0.27
N LEU A 9 -22.63 -1.52 0.93
CA LEU A 9 -21.26 -1.37 1.40
C LEU A 9 -20.57 -2.73 1.63
N ASP A 10 -21.30 -3.72 2.14
CA ASP A 10 -20.78 -5.08 2.32
C ASP A 10 -20.46 -5.68 0.95
N LEU A 11 -21.33 -5.52 -0.04
CA LEU A 11 -21.08 -5.99 -1.40
C LEU A 11 -19.88 -5.27 -2.04
N PHE A 12 -19.75 -3.95 -1.84
CA PHE A 12 -18.58 -3.20 -2.30
C PHE A 12 -17.30 -3.75 -1.68
N ASP A 13 -17.28 -4.01 -0.37
CA ASP A 13 -16.10 -4.56 0.31
C ASP A 13 -15.76 -5.97 -0.14
N TYR A 14 -16.76 -6.82 -0.37
CA TYR A 14 -16.54 -8.13 -0.98
C TYR A 14 -15.85 -8.01 -2.35
N ILE A 15 -16.38 -7.16 -3.24
CA ILE A 15 -15.79 -6.89 -4.55
C ILE A 15 -14.36 -6.36 -4.39
N TYR A 16 -14.16 -5.43 -3.47
CA TYR A 16 -12.87 -4.82 -3.21
C TYR A 16 -11.84 -5.86 -2.78
N ALA A 17 -12.22 -6.80 -1.91
CA ALA A 17 -11.37 -7.92 -1.50
C ALA A 17 -10.99 -8.81 -2.69
N VAL A 18 -11.97 -9.31 -3.45
CA VAL A 18 -11.72 -10.19 -4.60
C VAL A 18 -10.78 -9.52 -5.60
N LEU A 19 -11.01 -8.25 -5.93
CA LEU A 19 -10.17 -7.53 -6.89
C LEU A 19 -8.76 -7.22 -6.35
N HIS A 20 -8.50 -7.45 -5.07
CA HIS A 20 -7.18 -7.34 -4.45
C HIS A 20 -6.51 -8.70 -4.18
N SER A 21 -7.15 -9.83 -4.46
CA SER A 21 -6.51 -11.15 -4.41
C SER A 21 -5.38 -11.25 -5.45
N PRO A 22 -4.12 -11.51 -5.03
CA PRO A 22 -3.02 -11.78 -5.95
C PRO A 22 -3.31 -12.96 -6.89
N SER A 23 -3.84 -14.06 -6.33
CA SER A 23 -4.16 -15.26 -7.10
C SER A 23 -5.26 -15.02 -8.14
N TYR A 24 -6.29 -14.23 -7.81
CA TYR A 24 -7.31 -13.79 -8.78
C TYR A 24 -6.69 -12.94 -9.89
N ARG A 25 -5.87 -11.94 -9.53
CA ARG A 25 -5.23 -11.04 -10.51
C ARG A 25 -4.31 -11.80 -11.46
N GLU A 26 -3.55 -12.76 -10.97
CA GLU A 26 -2.66 -13.56 -11.82
C GLU A 26 -3.47 -14.51 -12.72
N LYS A 27 -4.46 -15.22 -12.16
CA LYS A 27 -5.32 -16.15 -12.91
C LYS A 27 -6.06 -15.48 -14.07
N TYR A 28 -6.53 -14.24 -13.89
CA TYR A 28 -7.32 -13.52 -14.89
C TYR A 28 -6.56 -12.38 -15.59
N LYS A 29 -5.23 -12.31 -15.43
CA LYS A 29 -4.38 -11.21 -15.89
C LYS A 29 -4.60 -10.78 -17.33
N GLU A 30 -4.68 -11.74 -18.25
CA GLU A 30 -4.88 -11.44 -19.68
C GLU A 30 -6.28 -10.88 -19.96
N PHE A 31 -7.30 -11.37 -19.26
CA PHE A 31 -8.66 -10.85 -19.37
C PHE A 31 -8.80 -9.44 -18.77
N LEU A 32 -8.16 -9.19 -17.64
CA LEU A 32 -8.17 -7.88 -16.96
C LEU A 32 -7.53 -6.76 -17.80
N LYS A 33 -6.72 -7.10 -18.81
CA LYS A 33 -6.14 -6.13 -19.75
C LYS A 33 -7.11 -5.71 -20.86
N ILE A 34 -8.10 -6.55 -21.18
CA ILE A 34 -8.94 -6.40 -22.38
C ILE A 34 -10.41 -6.05 -22.07
N ASP A 35 -10.92 -6.43 -20.90
CA ASP A 35 -12.33 -6.24 -20.51
C ASP A 35 -12.48 -6.00 -19.00
N PHE A 36 -13.69 -5.62 -18.58
CA PHE A 36 -14.01 -5.40 -17.16
C PHE A 36 -13.81 -6.65 -16.30
N PRO A 37 -13.35 -6.50 -15.04
CA PRO A 37 -13.18 -7.62 -14.13
C PRO A 37 -14.50 -8.31 -13.82
N ARG A 38 -14.49 -9.64 -13.81
CA ARG A 38 -15.65 -10.47 -13.42
C ARG A 38 -15.48 -11.04 -12.03
N VAL A 39 -16.24 -10.51 -11.09
CA VAL A 39 -16.20 -10.94 -9.68
C VAL A 39 -16.95 -12.28 -9.55
N PRO A 40 -16.35 -13.33 -8.93
CA PRO A 40 -17.04 -14.59 -8.66
C PRO A 40 -18.27 -14.37 -7.79
N TYR A 41 -19.25 -15.26 -7.91
CA TYR A 41 -20.40 -15.22 -7.00
C TYR A 41 -19.96 -15.60 -5.57
N PRO A 42 -20.39 -14.86 -4.54
CA PRO A 42 -19.95 -15.12 -3.17
C PRO A 42 -20.41 -16.48 -2.64
N LYS A 43 -19.51 -17.15 -1.92
CA LYS A 43 -19.81 -18.37 -1.15
C LYS A 43 -20.24 -17.98 0.27
N PRO A 44 -21.37 -18.47 0.80
CA PRO A 44 -21.85 -18.10 2.13
C PRO A 44 -20.81 -18.29 3.25
N GLU A 45 -19.95 -19.30 3.13
CA GLU A 45 -18.96 -19.69 4.15
C GLU A 45 -17.82 -18.68 4.28
N THR A 46 -17.46 -18.00 3.17
CA THR A 46 -16.31 -17.09 3.10
C THR A 46 -16.70 -15.63 2.91
N PHE A 47 -17.95 -15.35 2.52
CA PHE A 47 -18.43 -14.01 2.18
C PHE A 47 -18.10 -12.97 3.27
N TRP A 48 -18.53 -13.19 4.51
CA TRP A 48 -18.34 -12.20 5.57
C TRP A 48 -16.87 -12.01 5.97
N GLN A 49 -16.02 -13.03 5.78
CA GLN A 49 -14.58 -12.89 5.99
C GLN A 49 -13.97 -11.99 4.92
N LEU A 50 -14.35 -12.18 3.66
CA LEU A 50 -13.91 -11.34 2.53
C LEU A 50 -14.44 -9.90 2.65
N VAL A 51 -15.69 -9.71 3.09
CA VAL A 51 -16.24 -8.37 3.40
C VAL A 51 -15.37 -7.67 4.45
N SER A 52 -15.01 -8.37 5.55
CA SER A 52 -14.16 -7.80 6.60
C SER A 52 -12.78 -7.40 6.08
N LEU A 53 -12.13 -8.26 5.30
CA LEU A 53 -10.81 -7.99 4.71
C LEU A 53 -10.87 -6.83 3.70
N GLY A 54 -11.91 -6.79 2.86
CA GLY A 54 -12.13 -5.71 1.90
C GLY A 54 -12.40 -4.36 2.56
N GLY A 55 -13.22 -4.33 3.61
CA GLY A 55 -13.46 -3.14 4.41
C GLY A 55 -12.19 -2.63 5.09
N LYS A 56 -11.33 -3.54 5.57
CA LYS A 56 -10.02 -3.18 6.11
C LYS A 56 -9.11 -2.58 5.04
N LEU A 57 -9.03 -3.17 3.84
CA LEU A 57 -8.30 -2.59 2.72
C LEU A 57 -8.82 -1.20 2.34
N ARG A 58 -10.14 -1.01 2.27
CA ARG A 58 -10.74 0.29 1.98
C ARG A 58 -10.33 1.33 3.02
N SER A 59 -10.43 1.00 4.31
CA SER A 59 -10.01 1.87 5.43
C SER A 59 -8.52 2.27 5.33
N LEU A 60 -7.64 1.32 4.99
CA LEU A 60 -6.23 1.60 4.78
C LEU A 60 -5.98 2.54 3.60
N HIS A 61 -6.67 2.33 2.47
CA HIS A 61 -6.50 3.15 1.26
C HIS A 61 -7.10 4.55 1.38
N LEU A 62 -8.12 4.73 2.21
CA LEU A 62 -8.62 6.06 2.61
C LEU A 62 -7.73 6.73 3.65
N LEU A 63 -6.70 6.03 4.14
CA LEU A 63 -5.86 6.43 5.26
C LEU A 63 -6.70 6.74 6.51
N GLU A 64 -7.83 6.08 6.74
CA GLU A 64 -8.68 6.29 7.93
C GLU A 64 -8.27 5.40 9.09
N ASP A 65 -7.49 4.35 8.81
CA ASP A 65 -7.07 3.38 9.80
C ASP A 65 -6.02 3.95 10.76
N THR A 66 -6.32 3.93 12.05
CA THR A 66 -5.43 4.47 13.10
C THR A 66 -4.14 3.67 13.24
N SER A 67 -4.10 2.41 12.77
CA SER A 67 -2.87 1.61 12.80
C SER A 67 -1.80 2.08 11.81
N LEU A 68 -2.09 3.11 11.01
CA LEU A 68 -1.13 3.75 10.09
C LEU A 68 -0.21 4.77 10.76
N ASP A 69 -0.51 5.18 12.00
CA ASP A 69 0.25 6.20 12.73
C ASP A 69 1.51 5.65 13.42
N GLU A 70 1.70 4.32 13.46
CA GLU A 70 2.93 3.69 13.95
C GLU A 70 4.13 4.12 13.10
N ARG A 71 5.18 4.65 13.71
CA ARG A 71 6.37 5.07 12.97
C ARG A 71 7.19 3.85 12.56
N ILE A 72 7.37 3.65 11.26
CA ILE A 72 8.15 2.53 10.69
C ILE A 72 9.33 2.98 9.82
N ILE A 73 9.40 4.26 9.48
CA ILE A 73 10.52 4.88 8.78
C ILE A 73 11.24 5.87 9.71
N ASP A 74 12.52 6.07 9.43
CA ASP A 74 13.38 6.98 10.19
C ASP A 74 14.11 7.95 9.29
N ILE A 75 14.63 9.01 9.90
CA ILE A 75 15.53 9.97 9.26
C ILE A 75 16.92 9.75 9.82
N LYS A 76 17.90 9.68 8.92
CA LYS A 76 19.33 9.60 9.24
C LYS A 76 20.02 10.85 8.72
N GLY A 77 20.82 11.49 9.57
CA GLY A 77 21.53 12.73 9.26
C GLY A 77 20.97 13.96 9.99
N GLU A 78 21.74 15.05 9.93
CA GLU A 78 21.44 16.32 10.61
C GLU A 78 21.42 17.45 9.56
N GLY A 79 20.32 17.56 8.83
CA GLY A 79 20.15 18.55 7.77
C GLY A 79 18.68 18.77 7.42
N GLU A 80 18.43 19.66 6.46
CA GLU A 80 17.06 19.84 5.96
C GLU A 80 16.59 18.63 5.18
N LEU A 81 15.31 18.27 5.34
CA LEU A 81 14.63 17.26 4.51
C LEU A 81 14.32 17.78 3.10
N LEU A 82 15.25 18.51 2.50
CA LEU A 82 15.21 18.98 1.13
C LEU A 82 15.51 17.82 0.18
N ILE A 83 14.56 17.49 -0.69
CA ILE A 83 14.78 16.49 -1.74
C ILE A 83 15.58 17.12 -2.88
N LYS A 84 16.91 16.97 -2.86
CA LYS A 84 17.81 17.44 -3.94
C LYS A 84 18.02 16.37 -5.00
N ASN A 85 18.10 15.11 -4.60
CA ASN A 85 18.35 13.99 -5.50
C ASN A 85 17.13 13.70 -6.39
N SER A 86 17.38 13.13 -7.57
CA SER A 86 16.31 12.74 -8.50
C SER A 86 15.60 11.44 -8.11
N LEU A 87 16.04 10.79 -7.02
CA LEU A 87 15.48 9.57 -6.44
C LEU A 87 15.43 8.41 -7.45
N ASN A 88 16.54 8.22 -8.17
CA ASN A 88 16.75 7.09 -9.07
C ASN A 88 17.51 5.95 -8.36
N LYS A 89 17.83 4.87 -9.09
CA LYS A 89 18.50 3.67 -8.52
C LYS A 89 19.83 3.94 -7.82
N LYS A 90 20.54 5.03 -8.14
CA LYS A 90 21.80 5.38 -7.47
C LYS A 90 21.59 6.06 -6.12
N ASP A 91 20.38 6.55 -5.86
CA ASP A 91 20.04 7.36 -4.70
C ASP A 91 19.46 6.49 -3.56
N PHE A 92 19.30 5.17 -3.76
CA PHE A 92 18.90 4.26 -2.70
C PHE A 92 19.71 2.97 -2.69
N SER A 93 19.79 2.35 -1.51
CA SER A 93 20.34 1.02 -1.30
C SER A 93 19.29 0.11 -0.64
N ILE A 94 19.44 -1.20 -0.86
CA ILE A 94 18.58 -2.22 -0.26
C ILE A 94 19.47 -3.11 0.60
N GLU A 95 19.11 -3.27 1.87
CA GLU A 95 19.75 -4.18 2.83
C GLU A 95 18.67 -4.74 3.76
N ASP A 96 18.68 -6.04 4.03
CA ASP A 96 17.72 -6.72 4.92
C ASP A 96 16.24 -6.34 4.66
N GLU A 97 15.82 -6.39 3.40
CA GLU A 97 14.47 -6.03 2.94
C GLU A 97 14.03 -4.61 3.34
N LYS A 98 14.99 -3.70 3.55
CA LYS A 98 14.76 -2.29 3.85
C LYS A 98 15.51 -1.42 2.86
N VAL A 99 14.94 -0.26 2.60
CA VAL A 99 15.48 0.75 1.69
C VAL A 99 15.96 1.95 2.50
N GLU A 100 17.21 2.32 2.26
CA GLU A 100 17.76 3.64 2.61
C GLU A 100 17.76 4.49 1.35
N LEU A 101 16.99 5.59 1.37
CA LEU A 101 16.87 6.54 0.27
C LEU A 101 17.52 7.86 0.66
N ARG A 102 18.54 8.26 -0.08
CA ARG A 102 19.24 9.52 0.09
C ARG A 102 18.45 10.66 -0.55
N LEU A 103 18.00 11.62 0.25
CA LEU A 103 17.30 12.82 -0.22
C LEU A 103 18.29 13.89 -0.72
N ASN A 104 19.43 14.02 -0.03
CA ASN A 104 20.53 14.92 -0.34
C ASN A 104 21.84 14.41 0.31
N ASP A 105 22.93 15.18 0.26
CA ASP A 105 24.24 14.76 0.78
C ASP A 105 24.28 14.52 2.31
N GLU A 106 23.33 15.09 3.05
CA GLU A 106 23.30 15.09 4.52
C GLU A 106 22.20 14.19 5.09
N VAL A 107 21.10 13.98 4.36
CA VAL A 107 19.88 13.37 4.90
C VAL A 107 19.35 12.22 4.05
N SER A 108 19.02 11.11 4.72
CA SER A 108 18.34 9.93 4.15
C SER A 108 17.05 9.61 4.91
N VAL A 109 16.07 9.06 4.19
CA VAL A 109 14.96 8.30 4.79
C VAL A 109 15.37 6.84 4.82
N VAL A 110 15.31 6.21 6.00
CA VAL A 110 15.75 4.83 6.21
C VAL A 110 14.61 3.96 6.74
N ASN A 111 14.85 2.64 6.79
CA ASN A 111 13.90 1.64 7.25
C ASN A 111 12.62 1.54 6.40
N ILE A 112 12.60 2.06 5.17
CA ILE A 112 11.43 1.89 4.28
C ILE A 112 11.34 0.40 3.91
N PRO A 113 10.27 -0.33 4.28
CA PRO A 113 10.18 -1.74 3.93
C PRO A 113 10.17 -1.93 2.42
N LEU A 114 10.96 -2.90 1.93
CA LEU A 114 11.11 -3.17 0.49
C LEU A 114 9.76 -3.49 -0.16
N VAL A 115 8.90 -4.24 0.54
CA VAL A 115 7.54 -4.54 0.09
C VAL A 115 6.73 -3.29 -0.24
N ALA A 116 6.87 -2.21 0.53
CA ALA A 116 6.19 -0.94 0.25
C ALA A 116 6.90 -0.14 -0.85
N TRP A 117 8.24 -0.17 -0.87
CA TRP A 117 9.05 0.51 -1.88
C TRP A 117 8.81 -0.02 -3.30
N GLU A 118 8.60 -1.32 -3.41
CA GLU A 118 8.38 -2.03 -4.68
C GLU A 118 6.91 -2.18 -5.05
N PHE A 119 5.98 -1.89 -4.14
CA PHE A 119 4.55 -2.07 -4.36
C PHE A 119 4.03 -1.27 -5.57
N TYR A 120 3.32 -1.94 -6.48
CA TYR A 120 2.71 -1.30 -7.65
C TYR A 120 1.20 -1.12 -7.50
N ILE A 121 0.71 0.07 -7.87
CA ILE A 121 -0.70 0.34 -8.14
C ILE A 121 -0.79 0.85 -9.58
N GLY A 122 -1.29 0.01 -10.48
CA GLY A 122 -1.19 0.25 -11.92
C GLY A 122 0.27 0.41 -12.35
N GLY A 123 0.58 1.48 -13.08
CA GLY A 123 1.95 1.78 -13.52
C GLY A 123 2.81 2.55 -12.50
N TYR A 124 2.32 2.79 -11.29
CA TYR A 124 3.00 3.64 -10.30
C TYR A 124 3.46 2.85 -9.07
N GLN A 125 4.61 3.25 -8.53
CA GLN A 125 5.09 2.82 -7.22
C GLN A 125 4.82 3.95 -6.22
N PRO A 126 3.77 3.89 -5.38
CA PRO A 126 3.30 5.04 -4.61
C PRO A 126 4.36 5.58 -3.63
N ALA A 127 5.12 4.70 -2.97
CA ALA A 127 6.21 5.08 -2.08
C ALA A 127 7.25 5.96 -2.79
N GLN A 128 7.67 5.56 -3.98
CA GLN A 128 8.65 6.34 -4.77
C GLN A 128 8.03 7.60 -5.36
N LYS A 129 6.84 7.48 -5.95
CA LYS A 129 6.17 8.57 -6.67
C LYS A 129 5.88 9.75 -5.75
N TRP A 130 5.42 9.48 -4.52
CA TRP A 130 5.09 10.54 -3.56
C TRP A 130 6.29 11.46 -3.25
N LEU A 131 7.48 10.87 -3.12
CA LEU A 131 8.73 11.61 -2.92
C LEU A 131 9.22 12.28 -4.22
N LYS A 132 9.15 11.59 -5.36
CA LYS A 132 9.53 12.13 -6.67
C LYS A 132 8.75 13.38 -7.05
N ASP A 133 7.45 13.40 -6.76
CA ASP A 133 6.57 14.57 -7.01
C ASP A 133 6.89 15.77 -6.10
N ARG A 134 7.82 15.60 -5.14
CA ARG A 134 8.27 16.61 -4.18
C ARG A 134 9.76 16.95 -4.29
N VAL A 135 10.43 16.51 -5.35
CA VAL A 135 11.81 16.95 -5.65
C VAL A 135 11.87 18.49 -5.69
N GLY A 136 12.89 19.07 -5.05
CA GLY A 136 13.06 20.51 -4.88
C GLY A 136 12.31 21.11 -3.69
N ARG A 137 11.61 20.30 -2.88
CA ARG A 137 10.87 20.76 -1.69
C ARG A 137 11.51 20.28 -0.40
N VAL A 138 11.37 21.08 0.65
CA VAL A 138 11.68 20.70 2.03
C VAL A 138 10.46 20.00 2.62
N LEU A 139 10.61 18.75 3.08
CA LEU A 139 9.53 18.03 3.75
C LEU A 139 9.43 18.47 5.22
N ASN A 140 8.23 18.84 5.65
CA ASN A 140 7.98 19.16 7.06
C ASN A 140 7.53 17.91 7.85
N ARG A 141 7.26 18.09 9.15
CA ARG A 141 6.80 17.00 10.02
C ARG A 141 5.47 16.37 9.56
N ALA A 142 4.53 17.17 9.05
CA ALA A 142 3.26 16.67 8.54
C ALA A 142 3.44 15.86 7.26
N ASP A 143 4.34 16.30 6.37
CA ASP A 143 4.74 15.55 5.18
C ASP A 143 5.31 14.18 5.55
N MET A 144 6.25 14.14 6.49
CA MET A 144 6.86 12.88 6.94
C MET A 144 5.86 11.96 7.64
N LYS A 145 4.95 12.51 8.46
CA LYS A 145 3.87 11.73 9.08
C LYS A 145 2.96 11.13 8.01
N HIS A 146 2.59 11.91 7.00
CA HIS A 146 1.75 11.45 5.91
C HIS A 146 2.47 10.38 5.06
N TYR A 147 3.74 10.58 4.74
CA TYR A 147 4.54 9.58 4.02
C TYR A 147 4.64 8.27 4.81
N ASN A 148 4.89 8.31 6.12
CA ASN A 148 4.86 7.13 6.98
C ASN A 148 3.51 6.37 6.91
N ARG A 149 2.38 7.10 6.92
CA ARG A 149 1.05 6.48 6.77
C ARG A 149 0.89 5.79 5.42
N ILE A 150 1.43 6.36 4.34
CA ILE A 150 1.45 5.72 3.02
C ILE A 150 2.26 4.41 3.07
N ILE A 151 3.47 4.43 3.63
CA ILE A 151 4.30 3.22 3.74
C ILE A 151 3.58 2.13 4.55
N ASN A 152 2.99 2.49 5.70
CA ASN A 152 2.19 1.56 6.49
C ASN A 152 0.99 0.99 5.71
N ALA A 153 0.29 1.82 4.95
CA ALA A 153 -0.85 1.39 4.15
C ALA A 153 -0.43 0.35 3.11
N LEU A 154 0.71 0.56 2.43
CA LEU A 154 1.25 -0.39 1.46
C LEU A 154 1.66 -1.71 2.11
N CYS A 155 2.40 -1.67 3.23
CA CYS A 155 2.78 -2.88 3.98
C CYS A 155 1.56 -3.69 4.44
N LYS A 156 0.57 -3.02 5.05
CA LYS A 156 -0.65 -3.69 5.54
C LYS A 156 -1.53 -4.19 4.40
N THR A 157 -1.52 -3.50 3.26
CA THR A 157 -2.22 -3.94 2.05
C THR A 157 -1.67 -5.27 1.55
N ASP A 158 -0.34 -5.41 1.44
CA ASP A 158 0.30 -6.68 1.06
C ASP A 158 -0.11 -7.84 2.00
N LEU A 159 -0.09 -7.59 3.31
CA LEU A 159 -0.50 -8.59 4.32
C LEU A 159 -1.97 -9.01 4.16
N ILE A 160 -2.88 -8.06 3.91
CA ILE A 160 -4.31 -8.39 3.74
C ILE A 160 -4.57 -9.08 2.40
N MET A 161 -3.87 -8.69 1.33
CA MET A 161 -3.94 -9.35 0.04
C MET A 161 -3.60 -10.84 0.15
N LYS A 162 -2.57 -11.19 0.91
CA LYS A 162 -2.20 -12.59 1.21
C LYS A 162 -3.30 -13.33 1.98
N LYS A 163 -3.88 -12.68 3.00
CA LYS A 163 -5.01 -13.25 3.77
C LYS A 163 -6.27 -13.45 2.93
N ILE A 164 -6.52 -12.59 1.95
CA ILE A 164 -7.64 -12.77 1.01
C ILE A 164 -7.43 -14.03 0.19
N ASP A 165 -6.22 -14.28 -0.30
CA ASP A 165 -5.89 -15.50 -1.06
C ASP A 165 -6.08 -16.79 -0.25
N GLU A 166 -5.85 -16.76 1.06
CA GLU A 166 -6.09 -17.91 1.95
C GLU A 166 -7.59 -18.24 2.10
N VAL A 167 -8.47 -17.25 1.88
CA VAL A 167 -9.92 -17.36 2.08
C VAL A 167 -10.69 -17.64 0.78
N LEU A 168 -10.17 -17.18 -0.35
CA LEU A 168 -10.86 -17.19 -1.66
C LEU A 168 -10.83 -18.56 -2.36
#